data_AF-U1Q302-F1
#
_entry.id   AF-U1Q302-F1
#
_cell.length_a   1.000
_cell.length_b   1.000
_cell.length_c   1.000
_cell.angle_alpha   90.00
_cell.angle_beta   90.00
_cell.angle_gamma   90.00
#
_symmetry.space_group_name_H-M   'P 1'
#
loop_
_entity.id
_entity.type
_entity.pdbx_description
1 polymer ?
#
loop_
_entity_poly.entity_id
_entity_poly.type
_entity_poly.pdbx_seq_one_letter_code
_entity_poly.pdbx_strand_id
1 'polypeptide(L)'
;MSIYRTLLKLARKVGPAALMAAVRYGPELRRMVKDNPEAFAGLTRRFSKVTGAKESGSLQQRVNVLREQATYLYASANTADVAQQAAAWRTELEAIEKAVPVLDAMSRKRRIAERRELVGRIDRLSSQILAASLIDTVEDAEIVGESDGAETEGPRTGSDAAGGRSDGGPGRGDGESGAPAEPGA
;
A
#
# COMPACT_ATOMS: atom_id res chain seq x y z
N MET A 1 4.82 23.84 -9.93
CA MET A 1 4.62 22.76 -10.93
C MET A 1 3.59 21.79 -10.34
N SER A 2 2.54 21.37 -11.07
CA SER A 2 1.49 20.50 -10.51
C SER A 2 2.08 19.16 -10.02
N ILE A 3 1.70 18.72 -8.83
CA ILE A 3 2.21 17.49 -8.18
C ILE A 3 1.90 16.22 -9.01
N TYR A 4 0.78 16.23 -9.74
CA TYR A 4 0.43 15.21 -10.73
C TYR A 4 1.48 15.09 -11.86
N ARG A 5 1.98 16.23 -12.36
CA ARG A 5 3.02 16.24 -13.40
C ARG A 5 4.34 15.68 -12.86
N THR A 6 4.62 15.86 -11.57
CA THR A 6 5.79 15.27 -10.92
C THR A 6 5.70 13.74 -10.95
N LEU A 7 4.55 13.16 -10.58
CA LEU A 7 4.35 11.72 -10.64
C LEU A 7 4.54 11.17 -12.06
N LEU A 8 3.95 11.81 -13.09
CA LEU A 8 4.14 11.38 -14.48
C LEU A 8 5.60 11.39 -14.95
N LYS A 9 6.38 12.40 -14.52
CA LYS A 9 7.81 12.47 -14.83
C LYS A 9 8.58 11.33 -14.15
N LEU A 10 8.27 11.05 -12.89
CA LEU A 10 8.89 9.94 -12.17
C LEU A 10 8.51 8.60 -12.79
N ALA A 11 7.24 8.40 -13.12
CA ALA A 11 6.75 7.19 -13.77
C ALA A 11 7.45 6.93 -15.11
N ARG A 12 7.68 7.97 -15.90
CA ARG A 12 8.47 7.87 -17.15
C ARG A 12 9.92 7.43 -16.90
N LYS A 13 10.56 7.89 -15.82
CA LYS A 13 11.93 7.46 -15.44
C LYS A 13 11.98 6.01 -14.95
N VAL A 14 10.91 5.58 -14.28
CA VAL A 14 10.76 4.22 -13.76
C VAL A 14 10.62 3.23 -14.91
N GLY A 15 9.64 3.42 -15.81
CA GLY A 15 9.45 2.54 -16.96
C GLY A 15 8.05 2.58 -17.56
N PRO A 16 7.81 1.85 -18.65
CA PRO A 16 6.58 1.91 -19.42
C PRO A 16 5.35 1.45 -18.65
N ALA A 17 5.43 0.38 -17.84
CA ALA A 17 4.25 -0.09 -17.09
C ALA A 17 3.82 0.92 -16.03
N ALA A 18 4.77 1.55 -15.34
CA ALA A 18 4.47 2.58 -14.35
C ALA A 18 3.88 3.84 -15.01
N LEU A 19 4.39 4.23 -16.19
CA LEU A 19 3.83 5.34 -16.95
C LEU A 19 2.41 5.04 -17.46
N MET A 20 2.19 3.84 -18.00
CA MET A 20 0.87 3.42 -18.49
C MET A 20 -0.15 3.38 -17.36
N ALA A 21 0.22 2.87 -16.18
CA ALA A 21 -0.65 2.90 -15.00
C ALA A 21 -0.98 4.35 -14.60
N ALA A 22 0.02 5.22 -14.51
CA ALA A 22 -0.21 6.63 -14.15
C ALA A 22 -1.06 7.41 -15.17
N VAL A 23 -1.00 7.04 -16.45
CA VAL A 23 -1.86 7.62 -17.49
C VAL A 23 -3.28 7.05 -17.41
N ARG A 24 -3.41 5.73 -17.26
CA ARG A 24 -4.70 5.02 -17.18
C ARG A 24 -5.55 5.53 -16.02
N TYR A 25 -4.95 5.65 -14.84
CA TYR A 25 -5.61 6.14 -13.62
C TYR A 25 -5.47 7.65 -13.44
N GLY A 26 -5.21 8.39 -14.52
CA GLY A 26 -5.00 9.84 -14.48
C GLY A 26 -6.14 10.63 -13.83
N PRO A 27 -7.43 10.36 -14.17
CA PRO A 27 -8.57 10.99 -13.51
C PRO A 27 -8.63 10.73 -12.00
N GLU A 28 -8.47 9.48 -11.58
CA GLU A 28 -8.52 9.03 -10.18
C GLU A 28 -7.37 9.66 -9.39
N LEU A 29 -6.16 9.67 -9.95
CA LEU A 29 -5.00 10.36 -9.37
C LEU A 29 -5.25 11.86 -9.20
N ARG A 30 -5.98 12.51 -10.13
CA ARG A 30 -6.34 13.93 -9.99
C ARG A 30 -7.37 14.16 -8.90
N ARG A 31 -8.34 13.26 -8.72
CA ARG A 31 -9.29 13.29 -7.59
C ARG A 31 -8.54 13.09 -6.28
N MET A 32 -7.67 12.08 -6.21
CA MET A 32 -6.85 11.80 -5.03
C MET A 32 -5.97 12.98 -4.60
N VAL A 33 -5.44 13.80 -5.53
CA VAL A 33 -4.71 15.03 -5.16
C VAL A 33 -5.57 16.00 -4.34
N LYS A 34 -6.88 16.01 -4.55
CA LYS A 34 -7.84 16.86 -3.84
C LYS A 34 -8.38 16.17 -2.58
N ASP A 35 -8.79 14.92 -2.72
CA ASP A 35 -9.62 14.22 -1.73
C ASP A 35 -8.78 13.44 -0.71
N ASN A 36 -7.58 12.99 -1.11
CA ASN A 36 -6.60 12.32 -0.22
C ASN A 36 -5.15 12.71 -0.59
N PRO A 37 -4.73 13.95 -0.30
CA PRO A 37 -3.41 14.46 -0.70
C PRO A 37 -2.25 13.69 -0.04
N GLU A 38 -2.47 13.09 1.14
CA GLU A 38 -1.47 12.31 1.84
C GLU A 38 -1.14 11.00 1.12
N ALA A 39 -2.16 10.27 0.65
CA ALA A 39 -1.98 9.07 -0.17
C ALA A 39 -1.20 9.39 -1.46
N PHE A 40 -1.56 10.49 -2.14
CA PHE A 40 -0.84 10.94 -3.33
C PHE A 40 0.63 11.30 -3.04
N ALA A 41 0.89 12.00 -1.93
CA ALA A 41 2.23 12.35 -1.51
C ALA A 41 3.06 11.11 -1.15
N GLY A 42 2.45 10.13 -0.48
CA GLY A 42 3.03 8.82 -0.19
C GLY A 42 3.45 8.09 -1.47
N LEU A 43 2.53 7.98 -2.44
CA LEU A 43 2.79 7.38 -3.74
C LEU A 43 3.95 8.08 -4.48
N THR A 44 3.92 9.41 -4.54
CA THR A 44 4.97 10.20 -5.20
C THR A 44 6.34 10.02 -4.52
N ARG A 45 6.36 9.90 -3.18
CA ARG A 45 7.58 9.64 -2.41
C ARG A 45 8.19 8.27 -2.74
N ARG A 46 7.37 7.23 -2.92
CA ARG A 46 7.83 5.88 -3.32
C ARG A 46 8.47 5.91 -4.71
N PHE A 47 7.81 6.53 -5.68
CA PHE A 47 8.37 6.73 -7.02
C PHE A 47 9.70 7.49 -6.96
N SER A 48 9.77 8.54 -6.14
CA SER A 48 10.98 9.36 -5.98
C SER A 48 12.14 8.56 -5.37
N LYS A 49 11.89 7.73 -4.35
CA LYS A 49 12.89 6.83 -3.75
C LYS A 49 13.49 5.90 -4.80
N VAL A 50 12.64 5.32 -5.65
CA VAL A 50 13.05 4.35 -6.67
C VAL A 50 13.85 5.02 -7.79
N THR A 51 13.43 6.22 -8.23
CA THR A 51 14.21 6.99 -9.21
C THR A 51 15.54 7.47 -8.63
N GLY A 52 15.57 7.90 -7.37
CA GLY A 52 16.81 8.31 -6.71
C GLY A 52 17.79 7.15 -6.56
N ALA A 53 17.30 5.96 -6.20
CA ALA A 53 18.13 4.76 -6.17
C ALA A 53 18.67 4.39 -7.55
N LYS A 54 17.88 4.56 -8.62
CA LYS A 54 18.34 4.36 -10.01
C LYS A 54 19.45 5.34 -10.39
N GLU A 55 19.31 6.60 -10.02
CA GLU A 55 20.29 7.67 -10.30
C GLU A 55 21.62 7.47 -9.56
N SER A 56 21.63 6.76 -8.42
CA SER A 56 22.86 6.39 -7.71
C SER A 56 23.82 5.48 -8.51
N GLY A 57 23.31 4.74 -9.49
CA GLY A 57 24.08 3.72 -10.23
C GLY A 57 24.44 2.44 -9.44
N SER A 58 24.13 2.40 -8.13
CA SER A 58 24.37 1.25 -7.26
C SER A 58 23.29 0.18 -7.44
N LEU A 59 23.69 -1.05 -7.81
CA LEU A 59 22.74 -2.17 -7.91
C LEU A 59 22.19 -2.54 -6.53
N GLN A 60 23.04 -2.54 -5.50
CA GLN A 60 22.64 -2.87 -4.14
C GLN A 60 21.55 -1.90 -3.65
N GLN A 61 21.76 -0.59 -3.82
CA GLN A 61 20.78 0.41 -3.38
C GLN A 61 19.45 0.28 -4.13
N ARG A 62 19.50 0.02 -5.44
CA ARG A 62 18.27 -0.22 -6.23
C ARG A 62 17.50 -1.42 -5.75
N VAL A 63 18.19 -2.53 -5.48
CA VAL A 63 17.55 -3.77 -4.99
C VAL A 63 16.95 -3.55 -3.61
N ASN A 64 17.68 -2.92 -2.67
CA ASN A 64 17.18 -2.65 -1.32
C ASN A 64 15.89 -1.81 -1.35
N VAL A 65 15.88 -0.71 -2.10
CA VAL A 65 14.69 0.15 -2.23
C VAL A 65 13.52 -0.61 -2.84
N LEU A 66 13.75 -1.44 -3.85
CA LEU A 66 12.67 -2.25 -4.44
C LEU A 66 12.16 -3.34 -3.49
N ARG A 67 13.03 -3.93 -2.66
CA ARG A 67 12.61 -4.90 -1.63
C ARG A 67 11.72 -4.24 -0.61
N GLU A 68 12.06 -3.02 -0.17
CA GLU A 68 11.20 -2.24 0.71
C GLU A 68 9.84 -1.96 0.05
N GLN A 69 9.81 -1.55 -1.22
CA GLN A 69 8.56 -1.28 -1.92
C GLN A 69 7.70 -2.54 -2.08
N ALA A 70 8.31 -3.67 -2.44
CA ALA A 70 7.60 -4.95 -2.55
C ALA A 70 7.13 -5.48 -1.19
N THR A 71 7.88 -5.22 -0.11
CA THR A 71 7.47 -5.58 1.25
C THR A 71 6.29 -4.74 1.72
N TYR A 72 6.32 -3.43 1.45
CA TYR A 72 5.17 -2.57 1.72
C TYR A 72 3.94 -3.08 0.97
N LEU A 73 4.04 -3.30 -0.34
CA LEU A 73 2.92 -3.73 -1.17
C LEU A 73 2.38 -5.09 -0.74
N TYR A 74 3.26 -6.02 -0.31
CA TYR A 74 2.82 -7.28 0.27
C TYR A 74 1.98 -7.07 1.54
N ALA A 75 2.38 -6.13 2.40
CA ALA A 75 1.69 -5.86 3.66
C ALA A 75 0.39 -5.06 3.46
N SER A 76 0.28 -4.26 2.41
CA SER A 76 -0.92 -3.47 2.08
C SER A 76 -1.86 -4.14 1.09
N ALA A 77 -1.50 -5.31 0.55
CA ALA A 77 -2.23 -5.93 -0.54
C ALA A 77 -3.70 -6.19 -0.20
N ASN A 78 -4.60 -5.60 -0.99
CA ASN A 78 -6.04 -5.84 -0.87
C ASN A 78 -6.48 -7.20 -1.42
N THR A 79 -5.70 -7.79 -2.32
CA THR A 79 -6.02 -9.07 -2.97
C THR A 79 -4.89 -10.09 -2.81
N ALA A 80 -5.27 -11.36 -2.81
CA ALA A 80 -4.32 -12.47 -2.74
C ALA A 80 -3.33 -12.44 -3.92
N ASP A 81 -3.79 -12.05 -5.12
CA ASP A 81 -2.95 -11.96 -6.31
C ASP A 81 -1.84 -10.92 -6.17
N VAL A 82 -2.16 -9.73 -5.63
CA VAL A 82 -1.17 -8.67 -5.37
C VAL A 82 -0.16 -9.14 -4.32
N ALA A 83 -0.62 -9.81 -3.25
CA ALA A 83 0.26 -10.37 -2.23
C ALA A 83 1.20 -11.45 -2.81
N GLN A 84 0.68 -12.38 -3.61
CA GLN A 84 1.49 -13.42 -4.26
C GLN A 84 2.53 -12.82 -5.20
N GLN A 85 2.12 -11.84 -6.01
CA GLN A 85 3.02 -11.16 -6.93
C GLN A 85 4.13 -10.39 -6.19
N ALA A 86 3.79 -9.71 -5.09
CA ALA A 86 4.76 -9.01 -4.25
C ALA A 86 5.76 -9.98 -3.59
N ALA A 87 5.31 -11.15 -3.13
CA ALA A 87 6.18 -12.20 -2.61
C ALA A 87 7.13 -12.75 -3.69
N ALA A 88 6.64 -12.95 -4.91
CA ALA A 88 7.47 -13.37 -6.04
C ALA A 88 8.57 -12.33 -6.36
N TRP A 89 8.22 -11.04 -6.42
CA TRP A 89 9.19 -9.98 -6.63
C TRP A 89 10.24 -9.91 -5.52
N ARG A 90 9.86 -10.09 -4.25
CA ARG A 90 10.81 -10.14 -3.13
C ARG A 90 11.83 -11.27 -3.30
N THR A 91 11.36 -12.44 -3.74
CA THR A 91 12.22 -13.61 -3.99
C THR A 91 13.19 -13.32 -5.14
N GLU A 92 12.72 -12.71 -6.23
CA GLU A 92 13.59 -12.35 -7.36
C GLU A 92 14.63 -11.28 -6.96
N LEU A 93 14.22 -10.27 -6.20
CA LEU A 93 15.12 -9.22 -5.71
C LEU A 93 16.18 -9.80 -4.76
N GLU A 94 15.83 -10.79 -3.93
CA GLU A 94 16.79 -11.50 -3.09
C GLU A 94 17.83 -12.28 -3.91
N ALA A 95 17.39 -12.95 -4.97
CA ALA A 95 18.32 -13.65 -5.87
C ALA A 95 19.28 -12.66 -6.55
N ILE A 96 18.78 -11.49 -6.98
CA ILE A 96 19.61 -10.43 -7.55
C ILE A 96 20.60 -9.89 -6.52
N GLU A 97 20.14 -9.64 -5.28
CA GLU A 97 20.99 -9.17 -4.18
C GLU A 97 22.19 -10.09 -3.96
N LYS A 98 21.95 -11.40 -3.88
CA LYS A 98 23.00 -12.42 -3.71
C LYS A 98 23.95 -12.49 -4.92
N ALA A 99 23.48 -12.15 -6.11
CA ALA A 99 24.29 -12.15 -7.33
C ALA A 99 25.21 -10.92 -7.45
N VAL A 100 24.87 -9.77 -6.84
CA VAL A 100 25.64 -8.52 -6.97
C VAL A 100 27.11 -8.68 -6.54
N PRO A 101 27.44 -9.25 -5.36
CA PRO A 101 28.85 -9.42 -4.95
C PRO A 101 29.64 -10.38 -5.85
N VAL A 102 28.96 -11.36 -6.47
CA VAL A 102 29.59 -12.35 -7.34
C VAL A 102 30.18 -11.70 -8.61
N LEU A 103 29.66 -10.55 -9.03
CA LEU A 103 30.16 -9.78 -10.16
C LEU A 103 31.65 -9.44 -10.03
N ASP A 104 32.13 -9.20 -8.82
CA ASP A 104 33.51 -8.78 -8.57
C ASP A 104 34.52 -9.91 -8.74
N ALA A 105 34.09 -11.16 -8.59
CA ALA A 105 34.90 -12.35 -8.87
C ALA A 105 34.98 -12.66 -10.38
N MET A 106 34.15 -12.02 -11.21
CA MET A 106 34.13 -12.29 -12.65
C MET A 106 35.20 -11.50 -13.42
N SER A 107 35.61 -12.05 -14.57
CA SER A 107 36.41 -11.32 -15.56
C SER A 107 35.67 -10.08 -16.05
N ARG A 108 36.41 -9.01 -16.40
CA ARG A 108 35.85 -7.72 -16.80
C ARG A 108 34.76 -7.82 -17.88
N LYS A 109 35.00 -8.63 -18.92
CA LYS A 109 34.05 -8.82 -20.02
C LYS A 109 32.73 -9.44 -19.53
N ARG A 110 32.82 -10.50 -18.70
CA ARG A 110 31.64 -11.17 -18.15
C ARG A 110 30.90 -10.29 -17.15
N ARG A 111 31.63 -9.58 -16.28
CA ARG A 111 31.08 -8.62 -15.32
C ARG A 111 30.21 -7.57 -16.00
N ILE A 112 30.67 -6.98 -17.10
CA ILE A 112 29.93 -5.93 -17.82
C ILE A 112 28.62 -6.49 -18.40
N ALA A 113 28.67 -7.67 -19.02
CA ALA A 113 27.49 -8.32 -19.58
C ALA A 113 26.46 -8.66 -18.49
N GLU A 114 26.90 -9.32 -17.43
CA GLU A 114 26.04 -9.71 -16.29
C GLU A 114 25.44 -8.49 -15.60
N ARG A 115 26.25 -7.44 -15.37
CA ARG A 115 25.77 -6.18 -14.79
C ARG A 115 24.65 -5.57 -15.63
N ARG A 116 24.79 -5.58 -16.95
CA ARG A 116 23.76 -5.05 -17.87
C ARG A 116 22.47 -5.86 -17.80
N GLU A 117 22.58 -7.18 -17.68
CA GLU A 117 21.42 -8.06 -17.51
C GLU A 117 20.69 -7.77 -16.19
N LEU A 118 21.42 -7.70 -15.08
CA LEU A 118 20.85 -7.37 -13.77
C LEU A 118 20.18 -5.99 -13.77
N VAL A 119 20.80 -4.99 -14.41
CA VAL A 119 20.18 -3.67 -14.60
C VAL A 119 18.84 -3.80 -15.32
N GLY A 120 18.78 -4.54 -16.42
CA GLY A 120 17.55 -4.74 -17.18
C GLY A 120 16.46 -5.46 -16.39
N ARG A 121 16.82 -6.45 -15.58
CA ARG A 121 15.90 -7.15 -14.66
C ARG A 121 15.36 -6.20 -13.60
N ILE A 122 16.23 -5.45 -12.94
CA ILE A 122 15.86 -4.46 -11.92
C ILE A 122 14.94 -3.38 -12.51
N ASP A 123 15.19 -2.91 -13.74
CA ASP A 123 14.31 -1.92 -14.40
C ASP A 123 12.92 -2.48 -14.70
N ARG A 124 12.81 -3.75 -15.12
CA ARG A 124 11.52 -4.41 -15.31
C ARG A 124 10.77 -4.55 -13.99
N LEU A 125 11.43 -5.05 -12.95
CA LEU A 125 10.85 -5.19 -11.61
C LEU A 125 10.39 -3.84 -11.04
N SER A 126 11.23 -2.82 -11.15
CA SER A 126 10.88 -1.44 -10.77
C SER A 126 9.61 -0.97 -11.48
N SER A 127 9.53 -1.15 -12.80
CA SER A 127 8.34 -0.74 -13.55
C SER A 127 7.07 -1.49 -13.14
N GLN A 128 7.17 -2.77 -12.76
CA GLN A 128 6.02 -3.57 -12.35
C GLN A 128 5.58 -3.24 -10.92
N ILE A 129 6.52 -3.20 -9.96
CA ILE A 129 6.24 -2.92 -8.54
C ILE A 129 5.58 -1.54 -8.39
N LEU A 130 6.07 -0.53 -9.12
CA LEU A 130 5.56 0.83 -8.99
C LEU A 130 4.23 1.02 -9.73
N ALA A 131 3.98 0.25 -10.79
CA ALA A 131 2.66 0.20 -11.41
C ALA A 131 1.64 -0.41 -10.44
N ALA A 132 1.96 -1.55 -9.82
CA ALA A 132 1.08 -2.20 -8.85
C ALA A 132 0.84 -1.32 -7.61
N SER A 133 1.88 -0.68 -7.08
CA SER A 133 1.74 0.26 -5.96
C SER A 133 0.80 1.43 -6.29
N LEU A 134 0.82 1.92 -7.53
CA LEU A 134 -0.07 2.98 -7.99
C LEU A 134 -1.51 2.51 -8.05
N ILE A 135 -1.73 1.33 -8.62
CA ILE A 135 -3.07 0.71 -8.74
C ILE A 135 -3.66 0.49 -7.35
N ASP A 136 -2.92 -0.17 -6.46
CA ASP A 136 -3.32 -0.45 -5.07
C ASP A 136 -3.68 0.84 -4.31
N THR A 137 -2.87 1.90 -4.45
CA THR A 137 -3.16 3.19 -3.78
C THR A 137 -4.42 3.86 -4.34
N VAL A 138 -4.72 3.70 -5.62
CA VAL A 138 -5.94 4.25 -6.22
C VAL A 138 -7.16 3.46 -5.76
N GLU A 139 -7.08 2.13 -5.74
CA GLU A 139 -8.14 1.25 -5.24
C GLU A 139 -8.45 1.53 -3.76
N ASP A 140 -7.42 1.71 -2.92
CA ASP A 140 -7.58 2.12 -1.51
C ASP A 140 -8.35 3.44 -1.37
N ALA A 141 -8.04 4.42 -2.21
CA ALA A 141 -8.66 5.74 -2.15
C ALA A 141 -10.13 5.73 -2.58
N GLU A 142 -10.53 4.80 -3.47
CA GLU A 142 -11.93 4.62 -3.87
C GLU A 142 -12.77 4.01 -2.73
N ILE A 143 -12.23 3.04 -2.00
CA ILE A 143 -12.95 2.36 -0.89
C ILE A 143 -13.24 3.31 0.27
N VAL A 144 -12.30 4.20 0.62
CA VAL A 144 -12.52 5.20 1.68
C VAL A 144 -13.63 6.19 1.31
N GLY A 145 -13.80 6.52 0.03
CA GLY A 145 -14.83 7.44 -0.44
C GLY A 145 -16.27 6.90 -0.37
N GLU A 146 -16.45 5.58 -0.33
CA GLU A 146 -17.77 4.92 -0.24
C GLU A 146 -18.24 4.72 1.22
N SER A 147 -17.31 4.82 2.18
CA SER A 147 -17.56 4.55 3.61
C SER A 147 -18.34 5.68 4.33
N ASP A 148 -18.36 6.89 3.76
CA ASP A 148 -18.99 8.08 4.36
C ASP A 148 -20.50 8.19 4.05
N GLY A 149 -21.11 7.17 3.42
CA GLY A 149 -22.52 7.20 2.96
C GLY A 149 -23.51 6.37 3.77
N ALA A 150 -23.09 5.66 4.82
CA ALA A 150 -23.96 4.73 5.56
C ALA A 150 -24.15 5.09 7.03
N GLU A 151 -24.40 6.36 7.35
CA GLU A 151 -25.12 6.69 8.58
C GLU A 151 -26.60 6.37 8.36
N THR A 152 -26.95 5.12 8.66
CA THR A 152 -28.35 4.68 8.79
C THR A 152 -28.95 5.44 9.97
N GLU A 153 -29.66 6.54 9.69
CA GLU A 153 -30.56 7.15 10.65
C GLU A 153 -31.68 6.15 10.99
N GLY A 154 -31.43 5.34 12.01
CA GLY A 154 -32.48 4.58 12.68
C GLY A 154 -33.52 5.54 13.26
N PRO A 155 -34.82 5.19 13.24
CA PRO A 155 -35.86 6.07 13.73
C PRO A 155 -35.68 6.30 15.23
N ARG A 156 -35.40 7.55 15.62
CA ARG A 156 -35.38 7.97 17.02
C ARG A 156 -36.80 7.86 17.58
N THR A 157 -37.03 6.85 18.40
CA THR A 157 -38.21 6.72 19.25
C THR A 157 -38.04 7.54 20.53
N GLY A 158 -39.05 8.35 20.87
CA GLY A 158 -39.26 8.98 22.18
C GLY A 158 -38.83 10.45 22.24
N SER A 159 -39.52 11.37 22.91
CA SER A 159 -40.70 11.28 23.78
C SER A 159 -41.09 12.73 24.12
N ASP A 160 -42.38 13.06 24.09
CA ASP A 160 -42.90 14.23 24.82
C ASP A 160 -44.03 13.78 25.74
N ALA A 161 -44.05 14.39 26.92
CA ALA A 161 -44.48 13.82 28.18
C ALA A 161 -45.91 14.20 28.63
N ALA A 162 -46.31 13.50 29.69
CA ALA A 162 -47.21 13.90 30.79
C ALA A 162 -48.70 13.50 30.69
N GLY A 163 -49.09 12.60 31.60
CA GLY A 163 -50.47 12.26 31.94
C GLY A 163 -50.49 11.12 32.97
N GLY A 164 -50.61 11.45 34.25
CA GLY A 164 -50.31 10.56 35.37
C GLY A 164 -51.44 9.65 35.87
N ARG A 165 -51.06 8.75 36.80
CA ARG A 165 -51.69 8.35 38.08
C ARG A 165 -51.67 6.83 38.31
N SER A 166 -51.19 6.47 39.50
CA SER A 166 -51.63 5.37 40.40
C SER A 166 -51.51 3.93 39.87
N ASP A 167 -51.14 2.89 40.60
CA ASP A 167 -50.93 2.60 42.03
C ASP A 167 -50.12 1.28 42.12
N GLY A 168 -49.46 1.02 43.26
CA GLY A 168 -49.45 -0.35 43.81
C GLY A 168 -48.15 -1.16 43.83
N GLY A 169 -47.35 -0.97 44.90
CA GLY A 169 -46.91 -2.06 45.80
C GLY A 169 -45.72 -2.99 45.41
N PRO A 170 -45.04 -3.61 46.41
CA PRO A 170 -43.59 -3.85 46.35
C PRO A 170 -43.16 -5.34 46.41
N GLY A 171 -41.91 -5.62 46.01
CA GLY A 171 -41.19 -6.87 46.32
C GLY A 171 -39.76 -6.80 45.79
N ARG A 172 -38.74 -6.51 46.62
CA ARG A 172 -37.89 -7.46 47.36
C ARG A 172 -37.25 -8.56 46.51
N GLY A 173 -35.93 -8.62 46.49
CA GLY A 173 -35.16 -9.76 46.00
C GLY A 173 -33.69 -9.45 45.78
N ASP A 174 -32.90 -9.60 46.84
CA ASP A 174 -31.44 -9.49 46.92
C ASP A 174 -30.70 -10.59 46.11
N GLY A 175 -29.41 -10.37 45.85
CA GLY A 175 -28.43 -11.37 45.38
C GLY A 175 -27.44 -10.78 44.38
N GLU A 176 -26.42 -10.03 44.81
CA GLU A 176 -25.15 -10.51 45.39
C GLU A 176 -24.34 -11.46 44.49
N SER A 177 -23.28 -10.89 43.93
CA SER A 177 -21.90 -11.39 43.75
C SER A 177 -21.62 -12.77 43.14
N GLY A 178 -20.77 -12.79 42.12
CA GLY A 178 -20.06 -14.00 41.68
C GLY A 178 -19.02 -13.72 40.59
N ALA A 179 -17.82 -13.37 41.02
CA ALA A 179 -16.62 -13.15 40.21
C ALA A 179 -16.04 -14.50 39.64
N PRO A 180 -14.96 -14.45 38.84
CA PRO A 180 -14.66 -15.38 37.74
C PRO A 180 -13.71 -16.54 38.09
N ALA A 181 -13.38 -17.27 37.02
CA ALA A 181 -12.20 -18.11 36.78
C ALA A 181 -12.34 -19.60 37.09
N GLU A 182 -12.03 -20.41 36.08
CA GLU A 182 -11.15 -21.56 36.28
C GLU A 182 -10.23 -21.79 35.05
N PRO A 183 -9.05 -22.40 35.26
CA PRO A 183 -7.94 -22.50 34.33
C PRO A 183 -7.86 -23.87 33.64
N GLY A 184 -6.93 -24.01 32.70
CA GLY A 184 -6.83 -25.16 31.79
C GLY A 184 -6.04 -26.37 32.29
N ALA A 185 -5.68 -27.22 31.31
CA ALA A 185 -4.56 -28.15 31.29
C ALA A 185 -4.36 -28.60 29.83
#